data_AF-V7FUU0-F1
#
_entry.id   AF-V7FUU0-F1
#
_cell.length_a   1.000
_cell.length_b   1.000
_cell.length_c   1.000
_cell.angle_alpha   90.00
_cell.angle_beta   90.00
_cell.angle_gamma   90.00
#
_symmetry.space_group_name_H-M   'P 1'
#
loop_
_entity.id
_entity.type
_entity.pdbx_description
1 polymer ?
#
loop_
_entity_poly.entity_id
_entity_poly.type
_entity_poly.pdbx_seq_one_letter_code
_entity_poly.pdbx_strand_id
1 'polypeptide(L)'
;MLGGVFIWAGAEHFLRFRAIAASLAERGFPAPKPLLAAGSVLEIGGGFCLATGLGGPFPAAALAVFTIAASFMALNFWRYSGYEREALRTGFTINVAVLGGLIVAATTSL
;
A
#
# COMPACT_ATOMS: atom_id res chain seq x y z
N MET A 1 -12.23 5.91 8.02
CA MET A 1 -11.29 6.93 7.50
C MET A 1 -10.17 6.23 6.74
N LEU A 2 -9.76 6.74 5.58
CA LEU A 2 -8.71 6.13 4.73
C LEU A 2 -7.39 5.92 5.49
N GLY A 3 -6.98 6.88 6.31
CA GLY A 3 -5.75 6.78 7.12
C GLY A 3 -5.71 5.56 8.04
N GLY A 4 -6.84 5.16 8.63
CA GLY A 4 -6.93 3.97 9.49
C GLY A 4 -6.64 2.66 8.74
N VAL A 5 -6.99 2.57 7.46
CA VAL A 5 -6.70 1.39 6.62
C VAL A 5 -5.20 1.24 6.43
N PHE A 6 -4.48 2.34 6.17
CA PHE A 6 -3.02 2.32 6.01
C PHE A 6 -2.29 2.01 7.32
N ILE A 7 -2.74 2.56 8.44
CA ILE A 7 -2.17 2.23 9.76
C ILE A 7 -2.33 0.73 10.05
N TRP A 8 -3.52 0.17 9.79
CA TRP A 8 -3.77 -1.25 9.97
C TRP A 8 -2.92 -2.12 9.03
N ALA A 9 -2.86 -1.78 7.74
CA ALA A 9 -2.08 -2.52 6.75
C ALA A 9 -0.59 -2.55 7.11
N GLY A 10 -0.01 -1.39 7.45
CA GLY A 10 1.39 -1.33 7.88
C GLY A 10 1.64 -2.08 9.18
N ALA A 11 0.72 -2.05 10.14
CA ALA A 11 0.84 -2.85 11.36
C ALA A 11 0.78 -4.36 11.08
N GLU A 12 -0.13 -4.80 10.19
CA GLU A 12 -0.21 -6.20 9.75
C GLU A 12 1.09 -6.66 9.08
N HIS A 13 1.73 -5.79 8.29
CA HIS A 13 3.03 -6.09 7.69
C HIS A 13 4.10 -6.40 8.75
N PHE A 14 4.11 -5.73 9.90
CA PHE A 14 5.02 -6.07 10.99
C PHE A 14 4.65 -7.36 11.71
N LEU A 15 3.35 -7.63 11.91
CA LEU A 15 2.88 -8.88 12.52
C LEU A 15 3.22 -10.10 11.65
N ARG A 16 3.16 -9.96 10.32
CA ARG A 16 3.40 -11.02 9.34
C ARG A 16 4.72 -10.84 8.59
N PHE A 17 5.64 -10.08 9.15
CA PHE A 17 6.84 -9.59 8.46
C PHE A 17 7.67 -10.70 7.82
N ARG A 18 7.90 -11.79 8.54
CA ARG A 18 8.68 -12.94 8.05
C ARG A 18 8.00 -13.60 6.85
N ALA A 19 6.69 -13.79 6.90
CA ALA A 19 5.93 -14.44 5.84
C ALA A 19 5.89 -13.58 4.57
N ILE A 20 5.63 -12.27 4.72
CA ILE A 20 5.55 -11.35 3.59
C ILE A 20 6.94 -11.12 2.97
N ALA A 21 7.98 -10.95 3.79
CA ALA A 21 9.35 -10.81 3.29
C ALA A 21 9.82 -12.08 2.53
N ALA A 22 9.42 -13.28 2.98
CA ALA A 22 9.70 -14.51 2.26
C ALA A 22 8.97 -14.54 0.90
N SER A 23 7.68 -14.19 0.86
CA SER A 23 6.92 -14.10 -0.40
C SER A 23 7.53 -13.07 -1.37
N LEU A 24 7.97 -11.91 -0.88
CA LEU A 24 8.66 -10.91 -1.71
C LEU A 24 10.01 -11.43 -2.24
N ALA A 25 10.74 -12.23 -1.45
CA ALA A 25 11.98 -12.86 -1.89
C ALA A 25 11.74 -13.87 -3.02
N GLU A 26 10.72 -14.72 -2.89
CA GLU A 26 10.32 -15.68 -3.93
C GLU A 26 9.92 -14.99 -5.23
N ARG A 27 9.35 -13.80 -5.14
CA ARG A 27 8.96 -12.95 -6.28
C ARG A 27 10.12 -12.15 -6.88
N GLY A 28 11.33 -12.29 -6.34
CA GLY A 28 12.55 -11.68 -6.86
C GLY A 28 12.72 -10.19 -6.54
N PHE A 29 12.07 -9.68 -5.49
CA PHE A 29 12.26 -8.28 -5.10
C PHE A 29 13.68 -8.02 -4.57
N PRO A 30 14.32 -6.91 -4.96
CA PRO A 30 15.60 -6.51 -4.38
C PRO A 30 15.40 -6.15 -2.91
N ALA A 31 16.21 -6.76 -2.04
CA ALA A 31 16.21 -6.53 -0.59
C ALA A 31 14.78 -6.53 0.05
N PRO A 32 14.11 -7.70 0.13
CA PRO A 32 12.70 -7.81 0.55
C PRO A 32 12.38 -7.24 1.93
N LYS A 33 13.26 -7.47 2.91
CA LYS A 33 13.10 -7.02 4.30
C LYS A 33 13.12 -5.48 4.41
N PRO A 34 14.17 -4.76 3.97
CA PRO A 34 14.17 -3.30 4.07
C PRO A 34 13.07 -2.66 3.22
N LEU A 35 12.72 -3.24 2.05
CA LEU A 35 11.62 -2.74 1.24
C LEU A 35 10.27 -2.83 1.97
N LEU A 36 9.98 -4.00 2.57
CA LEU A 36 8.77 -4.19 3.36
C LEU A 36 8.74 -3.26 4.57
N ALA A 37 9.85 -3.13 5.29
CA ALA A 37 9.94 -2.25 6.45
C ALA A 37 9.71 -0.78 6.07
N ALA A 38 10.36 -0.30 5.01
CA ALA A 38 10.20 1.07 4.52
C ALA A 38 8.74 1.35 4.09
N GLY A 39 8.13 0.43 3.34
CA GLY A 39 6.72 0.54 2.94
C GLY A 39 5.79 0.59 4.16
N SER A 40 5.98 -0.31 5.12
CA SER A 40 5.15 -0.38 6.32
C SER A 40 5.25 0.88 7.19
N VAL A 41 6.45 1.44 7.35
CA VAL A 41 6.65 2.71 8.07
C VAL A 41 5.96 3.87 7.35
N LEU A 42 6.04 3.91 6.01
CA LEU A 42 5.35 4.91 5.20
C LEU A 42 3.83 4.78 5.35
N GLU A 43 3.27 3.57 5.32
CA GLU A 43 1.83 3.34 5.50
C GLU A 43 1.36 3.80 6.89
N ILE A 44 2.09 3.45 7.96
CA ILE A 44 1.73 3.86 9.32
C ILE A 44 1.84 5.37 9.48
N GLY A 45 2.99 5.96 9.10
CA GLY A 45 3.24 7.38 9.26
C GLY A 45 2.32 8.25 8.39
N GLY A 46 2.21 7.89 7.10
CA GLY A 46 1.31 8.56 6.17
C GLY A 46 -0.15 8.38 6.56
N GLY A 47 -0.55 7.18 6.97
CA GLY A 47 -1.91 6.88 7.42
C GLY A 47 -2.27 7.64 8.69
N PHE A 48 -1.34 7.77 9.65
CA PHE A 48 -1.51 8.57 10.86
C PHE A 48 -1.69 10.05 10.52
N CYS A 49 -0.79 10.64 9.73
CA CYS A 49 -0.90 12.04 9.30
C CYS A 49 -2.22 12.30 8.55
N LEU A 50 -2.62 11.39 7.66
CA LEU A 50 -3.88 11.47 6.94
C LEU A 50 -5.10 11.36 7.87
N ALA A 51 -5.04 10.52 8.90
CA ALA A 51 -6.13 10.36 9.86
C ALA A 51 -6.28 11.58 10.80
N THR A 52 -5.16 12.20 11.19
CA THR A 52 -5.16 13.37 12.07
C THR A 52 -5.27 14.71 11.32
N GLY A 53 -5.23 14.69 9.98
CA GLY A 53 -5.21 15.91 9.15
C GLY A 53 -3.89 16.69 9.22
N LEU A 54 -2.81 16.08 9.71
CA LEU A 54 -1.50 16.72 9.82
C LEU A 54 -0.74 16.63 8.49
N GLY A 55 -0.02 17.68 8.12
CA GLY A 55 0.82 17.69 6.91
C GLY A 55 0.09 18.01 5.61
N GLY A 56 -1.18 18.42 5.66
CA GLY A 56 -1.94 18.89 4.50
C GLY A 56 -2.05 17.83 3.38
N PRO A 57 -1.75 18.17 2.12
CA PRO A 57 -1.92 17.25 0.98
C PRO A 57 -0.79 16.22 0.86
N PHE A 58 0.35 16.43 1.52
CA PHE A 58 1.57 15.63 1.33
C PHE A 58 1.44 14.16 1.74
N PRO A 59 0.83 13.79 2.88
CA PRO A 59 0.67 12.39 3.27
C PRO A 59 -0.21 11.62 2.29
N ALA A 60 -1.29 12.23 1.82
CA ALA A 60 -2.18 11.64 0.82
C ALA A 60 -1.46 11.39 -0.51
N ALA A 61 -0.67 12.36 -0.97
CA ALA A 61 0.14 12.22 -2.19
C ALA A 61 1.22 11.13 -2.06
N ALA A 62 1.93 11.08 -0.94
CA ALA A 62 2.94 10.06 -0.67
C ALA A 62 2.33 8.65 -0.65
N LEU A 63 1.19 8.48 0.04
CA LEU A 63 0.44 7.23 0.06
C LEU A 63 -0.09 6.86 -1.32
N ALA A 64 -0.48 7.83 -2.15
CA ALA A 64 -0.95 7.57 -3.51
C ALA A 64 0.17 7.01 -4.39
N VAL A 65 1.34 7.64 -4.37
CA VAL A 65 2.53 7.15 -5.10
C VAL A 65 2.93 5.76 -4.62
N PHE A 66 2.95 5.54 -3.31
CA PHE A 66 3.22 4.24 -2.72
C PHE A 66 2.21 3.18 -3.19
N THR A 67 0.91 3.49 -3.14
CA THR A 67 -0.16 2.58 -3.54
C THR A 67 -0.04 2.19 -5.02
N ILE A 68 0.31 3.13 -5.90
CA ILE A 68 0.58 2.85 -7.32
C ILE A 68 1.75 1.87 -7.45
N ALA A 69 2.90 2.21 -6.85
CA ALA A 69 4.11 1.39 -6.92
C ALA A 69 3.85 -0.03 -6.38
N ALA A 70 3.24 -0.14 -5.20
CA ALA A 70 2.87 -1.42 -4.59
C ALA A 70 1.91 -2.22 -5.49
N SER A 71 0.92 -1.58 -6.11
CA SER A 71 -0.04 -2.27 -6.99
C SER A 71 0.65 -2.84 -8.24
N PHE A 72 1.50 -2.07 -8.91
CA PHE A 72 2.18 -2.55 -10.11
C PHE A 72 3.22 -3.63 -9.81
N MET A 73 3.92 -3.52 -8.68
CA MET A 73 4.96 -4.48 -8.30
C MET A 73 4.36 -5.75 -7.69
N ALA A 74 3.40 -5.62 -6.78
CA ALA A 74 2.88 -6.71 -5.96
C ALA A 74 1.56 -7.32 -6.48
N LEU A 75 0.83 -6.64 -7.35
CA LEU A 75 -0.46 -7.11 -7.88
C LEU A 75 -0.44 -7.22 -9.40
N ASN A 76 0.68 -7.69 -9.95
CA ASN A 76 0.91 -7.89 -11.38
C ASN A 76 0.10 -9.05 -11.98
N PHE A 77 -1.23 -8.99 -11.82
CA PHE A 77 -2.21 -10.00 -12.20
C PHE A 77 -2.12 -10.43 -13.66
N TRP A 78 -1.61 -9.56 -14.53
CA TRP A 78 -1.39 -9.86 -15.96
C TRP A 78 -0.40 -11.00 -16.21
N ARG A 79 0.43 -11.36 -15.21
CA ARG A 79 1.41 -12.45 -15.29
C ARG A 79 0.87 -13.80 -14.80
N TYR A 80 -0.36 -13.83 -14.28
CA TYR A 80 -0.97 -15.00 -13.65
C TYR A 80 -2.22 -15.45 -14.39
N SER A 81 -2.72 -16.66 -14.11
CA SER A 81 -3.94 -17.23 -14.68
C SER A 81 -4.79 -17.93 -13.61
N GLY A 82 -6.05 -18.24 -13.94
CA GLY A 82 -6.98 -18.91 -13.03
C GLY A 82 -7.31 -18.09 -11.77
N TYR A 83 -7.51 -18.79 -10.65
CA TYR A 83 -7.93 -18.21 -9.37
C TYR A 83 -6.96 -17.14 -8.84
N GLU A 84 -5.65 -17.35 -8.99
CA GLU A 84 -4.63 -16.41 -8.53
C GLU A 84 -4.72 -15.06 -9.25
N ARG A 85 -5.00 -15.08 -10.57
CA ARG A 85 -5.23 -13.86 -11.35
C ARG A 85 -6.43 -13.07 -10.82
N GLU A 86 -7.53 -13.73 -10.48
CA GLU A 86 -8.74 -13.08 -9.98
C GLU A 86 -8.53 -12.44 -8.61
N ALA A 87 -7.82 -13.13 -7.71
CA ALA A 87 -7.46 -12.59 -6.41
C ALA A 87 -6.57 -11.34 -6.54
N LEU A 88 -5.52 -11.40 -7.38
CA LEU A 88 -4.62 -10.26 -7.62
C LEU A 88 -5.35 -9.09 -8.31
N ARG A 89 -6.24 -9.39 -9.27
CA ARG A 89 -7.04 -8.37 -9.96
C ARG A 89 -7.99 -7.66 -8.99
N THR A 90 -8.64 -8.41 -8.11
CA THR A 90 -9.51 -7.83 -7.06
C THR A 90 -8.72 -6.87 -6.17
N GLY A 91 -7.54 -7.29 -5.69
CA GLY A 91 -6.65 -6.41 -4.93
C GLY A 91 -6.26 -5.16 -5.71
N PHE A 92 -5.93 -5.30 -7.00
CA PHE A 92 -5.56 -4.17 -7.85
C PHE A 92 -6.72 -3.17 -7.98
N THR A 93 -7.94 -3.66 -8.19
CA THR A 93 -9.14 -2.81 -8.27
C THR A 93 -9.44 -2.11 -6.96
N ILE A 94 -9.27 -2.78 -5.81
CA ILE A 94 -9.38 -2.14 -4.48
C ILE A 94 -8.37 -1.01 -4.35
N ASN A 95 -7.11 -1.24 -4.73
CA ASN A 95 -6.08 -0.20 -4.66
C ASN A 95 -6.37 0.99 -5.59
N VAL A 96 -6.98 0.76 -6.76
CA VAL A 96 -7.46 1.85 -7.64
C VAL A 96 -8.56 2.67 -6.96
N ALA A 97 -9.50 2.03 -6.25
CA ALA A 97 -10.52 2.75 -5.49
C ALA A 97 -9.91 3.56 -4.33
N VAL A 98 -8.95 2.96 -3.61
CA VAL A 98 -8.18 3.64 -2.54
C VAL A 98 -7.40 4.83 -3.10
N LEU A 99 -6.78 4.68 -4.28
CA LEU A 99 -6.10 5.77 -4.98
C LEU A 99 -7.04 6.95 -5.25
N GLY A 100 -8.26 6.68 -5.74
CA GLY A 100 -9.28 7.71 -5.93
C GLY A 100 -9.58 8.47 -4.64
N GLY A 101 -9.73 7.75 -3.53
CA GLY A 101 -9.91 8.33 -2.20
C GLY A 101 -8.72 9.19 -1.74
N LEU A 102 -7.49 8.74 -1.98
CA LEU A 102 -6.28 9.49 -1.66
C LEU A 102 -6.13 10.76 -2.49
N ILE A 103 -6.46 10.72 -3.79
CA ILE A 103 -6.44 11.89 -4.66
C ILE A 103 -7.43 12.95 -4.15
N VAL A 104 -8.64 12.55 -3.78
CA VAL A 104 -9.63 13.46 -3.18
C VAL A 104 -9.13 14.02 -1.85
N ALA A 105 -8.53 13.19 -0.99
CA ALA A 105 -7.98 13.66 0.28
C ALA A 105 -6.83 14.65 0.09
N ALA A 106 -6.01 14.49 -0.96
CA ALA A 106 -4.93 15.41 -1.31
C ALA A 106 -5.43 16.76 -1.85
N THR A 107 -6.66 16.84 -2.39
CA THR A 107 -7.22 18.09 -2.92
C THR A 107 -8.14 18.81 -1.94
N THR A 108 -8.66 18.11 -0.93
CA THR A 108 -9.65 18.62 0.03
C THR A 108 -9.08 19.02 1.39
N SER A 109 -7.77 18.88 1.61
CA SER A 109 -7.07 19.40 2.78
C SER A 109 -7.00 20.94 2.73
N LEU A 110 -8.09 21.60 3.13
CA LEU A 110 -8.17 23.02 3.52
C LEU A 110 -7.68 23.21 4.96
#